data_AF-A0A8J4AHB4-F1
#
_entry.id   AF-A0A8J4AHB4-F1
#
_cell.length_a   1.000
_cell.length_b   1.000
_cell.length_c   1.000
_cell.angle_alpha   90.00
_cell.angle_beta   90.00
_cell.angle_gamma   90.00
#
_symmetry.space_group_name_H-M   'P 1'
#
loop_
_entity.id
_entity.type
_entity.pdbx_description
1 polymer ?
#
loop_
_entity_poly.entity_id
_entity_poly.type
_entity_poly.pdbx_seq_one_letter_code
_entity_poly.pdbx_strand_id
1 'polypeptide(L)'
;MPPNEPEPAAAPQATPESGLTHLPGRGLSRWLLVRGLPRDPQATAHLTAMLVAAVSTVLLVRGGLALAGYPQVGGGGLHIAHVLWGGLLMIVGLVLLLSFVGPVIRPLASVLAGIGIGLFIDEVGKFVTSDNDYFYRPATAIMYVLVVVLVLLVHALHGRRPHHPSEHLAAAVDQAVAGVVGGFTPRRRAAAGRQLHRAGRAPGRSEARALIGAVPDDPVELFDPLRFVDPHRLLARLRLWARREVHGQGRIAQALPTITVIVLLAQIAYSGAQFGVRLVGRLDGPAGAVWRGAPGPIPLVLGLASTVACLVLVIGGWRLLRRDRLRGFTWFHRSLLVNLLFTRVFEFDVTQFVATVSVLVDVLMLVVVGAELGRLNRLADAAEAQAAIAEEPVPVAGPASAGDEQPPAAPAAARDEQPPAGNAAARDEQPPAGNAAARDEQRPAGDDAAAGDERPPAAGSDR
;
A
#
# COMPACT_ATOMS: atom_id res chain seq x y z
N MET A 1 41.27 -36.34 59.28
CA MET A 1 40.44 -36.61 58.09
C MET A 1 39.04 -36.05 58.31
N PRO A 2 38.73 -34.91 57.67
CA PRO A 2 37.41 -34.63 57.12
C PRO A 2 37.46 -34.72 55.57
N PRO A 3 36.32 -34.92 54.90
CA PRO A 3 36.25 -35.29 53.49
C PRO A 3 36.35 -34.07 52.54
N ASN A 4 36.90 -34.32 51.35
CA ASN A 4 36.98 -33.37 50.23
C ASN A 4 35.60 -32.88 49.79
N GLU A 5 35.41 -31.57 49.74
CA GLU A 5 34.31 -30.92 49.02
C GLU A 5 34.64 -30.88 47.51
N PRO A 6 33.66 -31.15 46.61
CA PRO A 6 33.87 -31.03 45.18
C PRO A 6 33.80 -29.56 44.72
N GLU A 7 34.77 -29.17 43.90
CA GLU A 7 34.91 -27.88 43.24
C GLU A 7 33.66 -27.55 42.39
N PRO A 8 33.15 -26.30 42.40
CA PRO A 8 31.99 -25.93 41.59
C PRO A 8 32.38 -25.93 40.10
N ALA A 9 31.68 -26.75 39.32
CA ALA A 9 31.84 -26.84 37.88
C ALA A 9 31.72 -25.45 37.24
N ALA A 10 32.78 -25.02 36.55
CA ALA A 10 32.82 -23.78 35.80
C ALA A 10 31.66 -23.72 34.80
N ALA A 11 30.83 -22.68 34.90
CA ALA A 11 29.82 -22.37 33.91
C ALA A 11 30.51 -22.19 32.54
N PRO A 12 29.96 -22.76 31.45
CA PRO A 12 30.56 -22.59 30.13
C PRO A 12 30.53 -21.10 29.77
N GLN A 13 31.72 -20.51 29.61
CA GLN A 13 31.88 -19.16 29.11
C GLN A 13 31.31 -19.11 27.69
N ALA A 14 30.12 -18.52 27.54
CA ALA A 14 29.56 -18.21 26.24
C ALA A 14 30.45 -17.16 25.57
N THR A 15 31.33 -17.59 24.67
CA THR A 15 32.07 -16.68 23.81
C THR A 15 31.07 -15.94 22.91
N PRO A 16 31.12 -14.59 22.84
CA PRO A 16 30.11 -13.79 22.14
C PRO A 16 30.15 -13.94 20.60
N GLU A 17 31.10 -14.70 20.05
CA GLU A 17 31.32 -14.81 18.61
C GLU A 17 30.55 -15.95 17.90
N SER A 18 30.00 -16.92 18.64
CA SER A 18 29.46 -18.15 18.02
C SER A 18 28.02 -18.04 17.47
N GLY A 19 27.27 -17.00 17.85
CA GLY A 19 25.84 -16.88 17.50
C GLY A 19 25.53 -16.19 16.16
N LEU A 20 26.47 -15.40 15.61
CA LEU A 20 26.23 -14.54 14.43
C LEU A 20 26.87 -15.07 13.13
N THR A 21 27.73 -16.09 13.23
CA THR A 21 28.49 -16.67 12.10
C THR A 21 27.66 -17.61 11.22
N HIS A 22 26.53 -18.13 11.72
CA HIS A 22 25.67 -19.09 11.01
C HIS A 22 24.35 -18.52 10.45
N LEU A 23 24.24 -17.20 10.23
CA LEU A 23 23.02 -16.61 9.63
C LEU A 23 23.04 -16.69 8.10
N PRO A 24 22.22 -17.55 7.45
CA PRO A 24 22.12 -17.58 6.00
C PRO A 24 21.39 -16.34 5.48
N GLY A 25 22.13 -15.37 4.92
CA GLY A 25 21.57 -14.19 4.25
C GLY A 25 22.63 -13.36 3.53
N ARG A 26 22.41 -13.00 2.26
CA ARG A 26 23.38 -12.21 1.46
C ARG A 26 23.28 -10.68 1.74
N GLY A 27 24.43 -10.08 2.03
CA GLY A 27 24.75 -8.64 1.90
C GLY A 27 24.08 -7.71 2.91
N LEU A 28 23.02 -7.01 2.51
CA LEU A 28 22.41 -5.90 3.26
C LEU A 28 21.63 -6.34 4.52
N SER A 29 20.82 -7.41 4.43
CA SER A 29 20.04 -7.88 5.59
C SER A 29 20.96 -8.41 6.69
N ARG A 30 22.01 -9.17 6.31
CA ARG A 30 23.06 -9.59 7.24
C ARG A 30 23.78 -8.39 7.85
N TRP A 31 24.14 -7.40 7.03
CA TRP A 31 24.80 -6.17 7.51
C TRP A 31 23.96 -5.37 8.50
N LEU A 32 22.65 -5.22 8.22
CA LEU A 32 21.71 -4.56 9.13
C LEU A 32 21.54 -5.35 10.43
N LEU A 33 21.37 -6.67 10.35
CA LEU A 33 21.21 -7.54 11.50
C LEU A 33 22.45 -7.55 12.39
N VAL A 34 23.66 -7.57 11.81
CA VAL A 34 24.93 -7.47 12.57
C VAL A 34 25.03 -6.16 13.33
N ARG A 35 24.39 -5.08 12.84
CA ARG A 35 24.33 -3.78 13.52
C ARG A 35 23.12 -3.63 14.45
N GLY A 36 22.35 -4.70 14.67
CA GLY A 36 21.17 -4.65 15.54
C GLY A 36 19.98 -3.88 14.95
N LEU A 37 19.89 -3.79 13.62
CA LEU A 37 18.80 -3.09 12.91
C LEU A 37 17.85 -4.09 12.22
N PRO A 38 17.03 -4.86 12.96
CA PRO A 38 16.04 -5.74 12.35
C PRO A 38 14.97 -4.89 11.65
N ARG A 39 14.64 -5.24 10.39
CA ARG A 39 13.55 -4.58 9.67
C ARG A 39 12.21 -5.00 10.28
N ASP A 40 11.38 -4.02 10.64
CA ASP A 40 10.02 -4.29 11.13
C ASP A 40 9.13 -4.78 9.98
N PRO A 41 8.52 -5.98 10.05
CA PRO A 41 7.57 -6.46 9.05
C PRO A 41 6.36 -5.54 8.83
N GLN A 42 6.03 -4.66 9.79
CA GLN A 42 4.96 -3.66 9.67
C GLN A 42 5.46 -2.30 9.15
N ALA A 43 6.76 -2.10 8.96
CA ALA A 43 7.32 -0.83 8.49
C ALA A 43 6.70 -0.36 7.17
N THR A 44 6.43 -1.28 6.24
CA THR A 44 5.77 -0.95 4.97
C THR A 44 4.39 -0.31 5.20
N ALA A 45 3.62 -0.81 6.18
CA ALA A 45 2.31 -0.26 6.49
C ALA A 45 2.41 1.16 7.08
N HIS A 46 3.33 1.37 8.03
CA HIS A 46 3.57 2.70 8.61
C HIS A 46 4.06 3.71 7.57
N LEU A 47 5.06 3.33 6.77
CA LEU A 47 5.62 4.22 5.73
C LEU A 47 4.61 4.53 4.63
N THR A 48 3.78 3.55 4.25
CA THR A 48 2.71 3.79 3.26
C THR A 48 1.62 4.68 3.84
N ALA A 49 1.23 4.48 5.11
CA ALA A 49 0.25 5.34 5.77
C ALA A 49 0.76 6.79 5.91
N MET A 50 2.02 6.97 6.28
CA MET A 50 2.70 8.27 6.30
C MET A 50 2.65 8.95 4.93
N LEU A 51 3.02 8.23 3.86
CA LEU A 51 3.00 8.76 2.50
C LEU A 51 1.57 9.13 2.04
N VAL A 52 0.61 8.25 2.30
CA VAL A 52 -0.81 8.49 1.94
C VAL A 52 -1.33 9.70 2.70
N ALA A 53 -1.06 9.80 4.00
CA ALA A 53 -1.42 10.99 4.78
C ALA A 53 -0.79 12.25 4.19
N ALA A 54 0.50 12.23 3.84
CA ALA A 54 1.18 13.38 3.22
C ALA A 54 0.53 13.82 1.89
N VAL A 55 0.32 12.87 0.97
CA VAL A 55 -0.29 13.17 -0.34
C VAL A 55 -1.74 13.62 -0.17
N SER A 56 -2.52 12.95 0.68
CA SER A 56 -3.89 13.36 0.98
C SER A 56 -3.94 14.76 1.58
N THR A 57 -3.05 15.10 2.50
CA THR A 57 -2.97 16.46 3.07
C THR A 57 -2.69 17.50 1.99
N VAL A 58 -1.70 17.29 1.10
CA VAL A 58 -1.43 18.22 -0.01
C VAL A 58 -2.64 18.39 -0.91
N LEU A 59 -3.28 17.28 -1.31
CA LEU A 59 -4.44 17.32 -2.20
C LEU A 59 -5.66 18.00 -1.55
N LEU A 60 -5.90 17.75 -0.26
CA LEU A 60 -7.00 18.36 0.48
C LEU A 60 -6.78 19.85 0.69
N VAL A 61 -5.56 20.27 1.08
CA VAL A 61 -5.24 21.69 1.26
C VAL A 61 -5.36 22.43 -0.07
N ARG A 62 -4.71 21.94 -1.13
CA ARG A 62 -4.78 22.59 -2.45
C ARG A 62 -6.17 22.55 -3.06
N GLY A 63 -6.86 21.42 -2.96
CA GLY A 63 -8.23 21.28 -3.44
C GLY A 63 -9.18 22.21 -2.68
N GLY A 64 -9.05 22.30 -1.36
CA GLY A 64 -9.82 23.22 -0.52
C GLY A 64 -9.55 24.68 -0.87
N LEU A 65 -8.28 25.07 -1.05
CA LEU A 65 -7.91 26.42 -1.48
C LEU A 65 -8.44 26.76 -2.88
N ALA A 66 -8.36 25.81 -3.82
CA ALA A 66 -8.89 25.99 -5.17
C ALA A 66 -10.42 26.18 -5.16
N LEU A 67 -11.15 25.41 -4.35
CA LEU A 67 -12.60 25.54 -4.19
C LEU A 67 -13.00 26.85 -3.49
N ALA A 68 -12.18 27.32 -2.54
CA ALA A 68 -12.41 28.57 -1.83
C ALA A 68 -11.94 29.82 -2.61
N GLY A 69 -11.34 29.66 -3.80
CA GLY A 69 -10.86 30.78 -4.61
C GLY A 69 -9.56 31.42 -4.11
N TYR A 70 -8.70 30.65 -3.42
CA TYR A 70 -7.44 31.10 -2.81
C TYR A 70 -7.61 32.30 -1.86
N PRO A 71 -8.42 32.16 -0.79
CA PRO A 71 -8.59 33.23 0.19
C PRO A 71 -7.24 33.54 0.85
N GLN A 72 -6.92 34.83 0.98
CA GLN A 72 -5.75 35.24 1.75
C GLN A 72 -6.00 34.96 3.24
N VAL A 73 -5.34 33.94 3.79
CA VAL A 73 -5.35 33.66 5.23
C VAL A 73 -4.15 34.36 5.87
N GLY A 74 -4.38 35.59 6.32
CA GLY A 74 -3.41 36.46 7.00
C GLY A 74 -3.55 37.92 6.57
N GLY A 75 -3.49 38.83 7.53
CA GLY A 75 -3.57 40.28 7.32
C GLY A 75 -2.59 41.00 8.25
N GLY A 76 -2.07 42.15 7.81
CA GLY A 76 -1.18 42.98 8.63
C GLY A 76 0.28 42.48 8.76
N GLY A 77 0.79 41.73 7.78
CA GLY A 77 2.20 41.28 7.74
C GLY A 77 2.51 40.00 8.52
N LEU A 78 1.53 39.38 9.19
CA LEU A 78 1.68 38.12 9.90
C LEU A 78 0.95 36.98 9.15
N HIS A 79 1.68 36.21 8.35
CA HIS A 79 1.21 34.95 7.78
C HIS A 79 1.79 33.78 8.60
N ILE A 80 0.95 33.05 9.33
CA ILE A 80 1.36 31.78 9.94
C ILE A 80 1.36 30.73 8.83
N ALA A 81 2.53 30.46 8.28
CA ALA A 81 2.67 29.46 7.23
C ALA A 81 2.32 28.06 7.77
N HIS A 82 1.55 27.29 7.01
CA HIS A 82 1.19 25.92 7.39
C HIS A 82 2.42 25.00 7.48
N VAL A 83 3.57 25.43 6.95
CA VAL A 83 4.89 24.83 7.15
C VAL A 83 5.26 24.69 8.64
N LEU A 84 4.88 25.64 9.50
CA LEU A 84 5.16 25.60 10.94
C LEU A 84 4.35 24.50 11.62
N TRP A 85 3.06 24.40 11.29
CA TRP A 85 2.19 23.31 11.72
C TRP A 85 2.69 21.97 11.17
N GLY A 86 3.17 21.96 9.93
CA GLY A 86 3.83 20.80 9.32
C GLY A 86 5.02 20.32 10.13
N GLY A 87 5.95 21.23 10.45
CA GLY A 87 7.10 20.98 11.31
C GLY A 87 6.71 20.49 12.70
N LEU A 88 5.74 21.15 13.33
CA LEU A 88 5.24 20.78 14.66
C LEU A 88 4.67 19.36 14.67
N LEU A 89 3.85 18.98 13.69
CA LEU A 89 3.29 17.62 13.61
C LEU A 89 4.36 16.56 13.38
N MET A 90 5.39 16.86 12.58
CA MET A 90 6.55 15.98 12.44
C MET A 90 7.31 15.83 13.78
N ILE A 91 7.54 16.93 14.50
CA ILE A 91 8.16 16.92 15.82
C ILE A 91 7.32 16.10 16.81
N VAL A 92 6.00 16.29 16.85
CA VAL A 92 5.10 15.48 17.68
C VAL A 92 5.23 14.00 17.33
N GLY A 93 5.24 13.64 16.05
CA GLY A 93 5.48 12.27 15.60
C GLY A 93 6.81 11.69 16.10
N LEU A 94 7.89 12.47 16.03
CA LEU A 94 9.21 12.07 16.57
C LEU A 94 9.19 11.93 18.09
N VAL A 95 8.61 12.90 18.81
CA VAL A 95 8.48 12.85 20.27
C VAL A 95 7.71 11.60 20.68
N LEU A 96 6.61 11.26 20.01
CA LEU A 96 5.87 10.02 20.27
C LEU A 96 6.75 8.76 20.08
N LEU A 97 7.52 8.69 18.99
CA LEU A 97 8.40 7.54 18.71
C LEU A 97 9.57 7.43 19.70
N LEU A 98 10.05 8.55 20.24
CA LEU A 98 11.16 8.58 21.20
C LEU A 98 10.70 8.44 22.66
N SER A 99 9.46 8.82 22.97
CA SER A 99 8.93 8.79 24.34
C SER A 99 8.37 7.44 24.73
N PHE A 100 7.84 6.66 23.78
CA PHE A 100 7.14 5.41 24.06
C PHE A 100 7.86 4.22 23.43
N VAL A 101 8.00 3.15 24.22
CA VAL A 101 8.57 1.88 23.76
C VAL A 101 7.49 0.97 23.19
N GLY A 102 7.83 0.23 22.14
CA GLY A 102 6.95 -0.76 21.51
C GLY A 102 6.13 -0.22 20.33
N PRO A 103 5.26 -1.05 19.75
CA PRO A 103 4.66 -0.77 18.44
C PRO A 103 3.39 0.09 18.49
N VAL A 104 2.80 0.30 19.67
CA VAL A 104 1.44 0.86 19.80
C VAL A 104 1.33 2.27 19.23
N ILE A 105 2.35 3.10 19.42
CA ILE A 105 2.31 4.51 18.99
C ILE A 105 2.72 4.70 17.52
N ARG A 106 3.39 3.71 16.92
CA ARG A 106 3.94 3.83 15.55
C ARG A 106 2.87 4.16 14.49
N PRO A 107 1.67 3.54 14.50
CA PRO A 107 0.58 3.95 13.61
C PRO A 107 0.26 5.45 13.71
N LEU A 108 0.00 5.96 14.91
CA LEU A 108 -0.36 7.35 15.12
C LEU A 108 0.77 8.30 14.72
N ALA A 109 2.00 8.00 15.17
CA ALA A 109 3.17 8.79 14.83
C ALA A 109 3.42 8.83 13.31
N SER A 110 3.21 7.72 12.60
CA SER A 110 3.36 7.67 11.15
C SER A 110 2.33 8.55 10.42
N VAL A 111 1.09 8.62 10.90
CA VAL A 111 0.05 9.47 10.32
C VAL A 111 0.33 10.94 10.62
N LEU A 112 0.67 11.28 11.86
CA LEU A 112 1.01 12.66 12.25
C LEU A 112 2.23 13.17 11.49
N ALA A 113 3.29 12.35 11.38
CA ALA A 113 4.46 12.67 10.57
C ALA A 113 4.06 12.85 9.10
N GLY A 114 3.17 12.01 8.57
CA GLY A 114 2.66 12.12 7.21
C GLY A 114 1.90 13.43 6.96
N ILE A 115 0.95 13.78 7.82
CA ILE A 115 0.23 15.07 7.75
C ILE A 115 1.23 16.22 7.84
N GLY A 116 2.19 16.13 8.75
CA GLY A 116 3.25 17.12 8.92
C GLY A 116 4.08 17.34 7.66
N ILE A 117 4.53 16.24 7.04
CA ILE A 117 5.23 16.24 5.74
C ILE A 117 4.35 16.88 4.66
N GLY A 118 3.06 16.54 4.58
CA GLY A 118 2.14 17.09 3.60
C GLY A 118 1.97 18.61 3.71
N LEU A 119 1.74 19.12 4.92
CA LEU A 119 1.63 20.57 5.18
C LEU A 119 2.95 21.30 4.89
N PHE A 120 4.08 20.68 5.23
CA PHE A 120 5.40 21.25 4.98
C PHE A 120 5.69 21.37 3.49
N ILE A 121 5.42 20.30 2.73
CA ILE A 121 5.70 20.23 1.30
C ILE A 121 4.80 21.19 0.50
N ASP A 122 3.55 21.40 0.93
CA ASP A 122 2.62 22.29 0.22
C ASP A 122 3.14 23.74 0.08
N GLU A 123 3.93 24.19 1.06
CA GLU A 123 4.51 25.53 1.12
C GLU A 123 5.90 25.63 0.46
N VAL A 124 6.42 24.54 -0.13
CA VAL A 124 7.76 24.54 -0.76
C VAL A 124 7.89 25.63 -1.84
N GLY A 125 6.80 25.97 -2.54
CA GLY A 125 6.83 27.05 -3.54
C GLY A 125 7.28 28.40 -2.95
N LYS A 126 6.79 28.75 -1.76
CA LYS A 126 7.17 29.99 -1.06
C LYS A 126 8.61 29.99 -0.59
N PHE A 127 9.28 28.86 -0.44
CA PHE A 127 10.64 28.84 0.13
C PHE A 127 11.72 28.51 -0.90
N VAL A 128 11.34 28.18 -2.12
CA VAL A 128 12.28 27.93 -3.22
C VAL A 128 12.67 29.22 -3.94
N THR A 129 11.84 30.25 -3.90
CA THR A 129 12.11 31.55 -4.53
C THR A 129 12.60 32.57 -3.51
N SER A 130 13.50 33.46 -3.92
CA SER A 130 13.97 34.58 -3.07
C SER A 130 12.82 35.51 -2.65
N ASP A 131 11.75 35.54 -3.44
CA ASP A 131 10.63 36.49 -3.29
C ASP A 131 9.43 35.87 -2.57
N ASN A 132 9.57 34.64 -2.08
CA ASN A 132 8.54 33.84 -1.43
C ASN A 132 7.22 33.65 -2.22
N ASP A 133 7.33 33.44 -3.54
CA ASP A 133 6.19 33.26 -4.44
C ASP A 133 5.48 31.91 -4.23
N TYR A 134 4.26 31.96 -3.70
CA TYR A 134 3.39 30.78 -3.53
C TYR A 134 3.05 30.09 -4.86
N PHE A 135 3.04 30.85 -5.96
CA PHE A 135 2.68 30.37 -7.30
C PHE A 135 3.89 29.97 -8.14
N TYR A 136 5.06 29.78 -7.53
CA TYR A 136 6.24 29.28 -8.22
C TYR A 136 5.92 27.95 -8.91
N ARG A 137 5.73 27.99 -10.23
CA ARG A 137 5.20 26.85 -11.03
C ARG A 137 5.96 25.53 -10.84
N PRO A 138 7.31 25.53 -10.74
CA PRO A 138 8.05 24.30 -10.50
C PRO A 138 7.82 23.68 -9.12
N ALA A 139 7.15 24.37 -8.19
CA ALA A 139 6.86 23.85 -6.86
C ALA A 139 6.09 22.52 -6.93
N THR A 140 5.07 22.40 -7.76
CA THR A 140 4.31 21.14 -7.92
C THR A 140 5.14 20.00 -8.45
N ALA A 141 6.07 20.28 -9.37
CA ALA A 141 7.02 19.29 -9.86
C ALA A 141 7.98 18.84 -8.75
N ILE A 142 8.50 19.78 -7.94
CA ILE A 142 9.39 19.48 -6.80
C ILE A 142 8.66 18.62 -5.76
N MET A 143 7.42 19.00 -5.39
CA MET A 143 6.59 18.21 -4.47
C MET A 143 6.40 16.78 -4.99
N TYR A 144 6.07 16.64 -6.29
CA TYR A 144 5.91 15.32 -6.91
C TYR A 144 7.20 14.50 -6.87
N VAL A 145 8.34 15.10 -7.22
CA VAL A 145 9.65 14.43 -7.15
C VAL A 145 9.95 13.96 -5.73
N LEU A 146 9.69 14.79 -4.71
CA LEU A 146 9.91 14.41 -3.31
C LEU A 146 9.06 13.19 -2.92
N VAL A 147 7.77 13.20 -3.27
CA VAL A 147 6.86 12.07 -3.05
C VAL A 147 7.36 10.81 -3.77
N VAL A 148 7.78 10.93 -5.03
CA VAL A 148 8.33 9.81 -5.81
C VAL A 148 9.61 9.27 -5.19
N VAL A 149 10.55 10.12 -4.79
CA VAL A 149 11.79 9.72 -4.12
C VAL A 149 11.48 8.98 -2.82
N LEU A 150 10.52 9.46 -2.03
CA LEU A 150 10.08 8.78 -0.81
C LEU A 150 9.49 7.39 -1.11
N VAL A 151 8.63 7.26 -2.13
CA VAL A 151 8.11 5.97 -2.59
C VAL A 151 9.24 5.02 -2.98
N LEU A 152 10.21 5.50 -3.77
CA LEU A 152 11.35 4.71 -4.23
C LEU A 152 12.24 4.29 -3.06
N LEU A 153 12.43 5.15 -2.06
CA LEU A 153 13.17 4.85 -0.85
C LEU A 153 12.48 3.73 -0.04
N VAL A 154 11.16 3.84 0.18
CA VAL A 154 10.38 2.80 0.86
C VAL A 154 10.48 1.47 0.11
N HIS A 155 10.34 1.50 -1.21
CA HIS A 155 10.47 0.31 -2.05
C HIS A 155 11.88 -0.29 -2.03
N ALA A 156 12.93 0.55 -2.01
CA ALA A 156 14.31 0.10 -1.93
C ALA A 156 14.62 -0.59 -0.60
N LEU A 157 14.09 -0.07 0.51
CA LEU A 157 14.32 -0.60 1.86
C LEU A 157 13.53 -1.89 2.14
N HIS A 158 12.25 -1.94 1.74
CA HIS A 158 11.33 -3.01 2.15
C HIS A 158 10.82 -3.90 1.00
N GLY A 159 10.90 -3.46 -0.25
CA GLY A 159 10.22 -4.11 -1.38
C GLY A 159 10.99 -5.23 -2.07
N ARG A 160 12.32 -5.30 -1.91
CA ARG A 160 13.16 -6.17 -2.76
C ARG A 160 13.59 -7.50 -2.14
N ARG A 161 13.44 -7.69 -0.82
CA ARG A 161 14.00 -8.87 -0.13
C ARG A 161 13.05 -9.42 0.93
N PRO A 162 12.85 -10.76 0.99
CA PRO A 162 12.16 -11.40 2.09
C PRO A 162 12.77 -11.01 3.44
N HIS A 163 11.95 -11.07 4.49
CA HIS A 163 12.44 -10.86 5.85
C HIS A 163 13.18 -12.10 6.34
N HIS A 164 14.27 -11.90 7.08
CA HIS A 164 14.99 -13.00 7.71
C HIS A 164 14.19 -13.54 8.91
N PRO A 165 14.23 -14.85 9.22
CA PRO A 165 13.49 -15.41 10.35
C PRO A 165 13.74 -14.70 11.69
N SER A 166 14.95 -14.18 11.92
CA SER A 166 15.27 -13.37 13.11
C SER A 166 14.56 -12.00 13.14
N GLU A 167 14.28 -11.39 11.99
CA GLU A 167 13.48 -10.14 11.91
C GLU A 167 12.04 -10.42 12.36
N HIS A 168 11.48 -11.57 12.01
CA HIS A 168 10.17 -12.01 12.51
C HIS A 168 10.17 -12.31 14.00
N LEU A 169 11.24 -12.90 14.53
CA LEU A 169 11.38 -13.10 15.98
C LEU A 169 11.45 -11.76 16.72
N ALA A 170 12.29 -10.83 16.25
CA ALA A 170 12.41 -9.49 16.81
C ALA A 170 11.05 -8.76 16.80
N ALA A 171 10.31 -8.85 15.69
CA ALA A 171 8.96 -8.29 15.60
C ALA A 171 7.98 -8.93 16.59
N ALA A 172 8.08 -10.24 16.85
CA ALA A 172 7.24 -10.90 17.84
C ALA A 172 7.54 -10.41 19.27
N VAL A 173 8.82 -10.25 19.61
CA VAL A 173 9.27 -9.70 20.91
C VAL A 173 8.87 -8.24 21.06
N ASP A 174 9.03 -7.44 20.01
CA ASP A 174 8.61 -6.03 20.00
C ASP A 174 7.10 -5.88 20.28
N GLN A 175 6.26 -6.76 19.72
CA GLN A 175 4.83 -6.80 20.07
C GLN A 175 4.60 -7.12 21.55
N ALA A 176 5.41 -8.00 22.15
CA ALA A 176 5.30 -8.33 23.56
C ALA A 176 5.65 -7.15 24.48
N VAL A 177 6.49 -6.20 24.07
CA VAL A 177 6.84 -5.02 24.88
C VAL A 177 5.59 -4.27 25.35
N ALA A 178 4.64 -4.03 24.44
CA ALA A 178 3.38 -3.39 24.81
C ALA A 178 2.45 -4.32 25.60
N GLY A 179 2.49 -5.61 25.29
CA GLY A 179 1.64 -6.62 25.93
C GLY A 179 1.98 -6.88 27.39
N VAL A 180 3.26 -6.82 27.77
CA VAL A 180 3.70 -7.06 29.15
C VAL A 180 3.09 -6.05 30.13
N VAL A 181 2.87 -4.81 29.69
CA VAL A 181 2.29 -3.75 30.53
C VAL A 181 0.76 -3.67 30.39
N GLY A 182 0.25 -3.73 29.16
CA GLY A 182 -1.17 -3.45 28.87
C GLY A 182 -1.97 -4.65 28.36
N GLY A 183 -1.46 -5.88 28.52
CA GLY A 183 -2.11 -7.09 28.02
C GLY A 183 -2.19 -7.17 26.49
N PHE A 184 -2.77 -8.27 26.00
CA PHE A 184 -3.01 -8.48 24.59
C PHE A 184 -4.48 -8.54 24.24
N THR A 185 -4.85 -7.79 23.20
CA THR A 185 -6.07 -8.07 22.47
C THR A 185 -5.92 -9.40 21.69
N PRO A 186 -7.01 -10.13 21.43
CA PRO A 186 -6.96 -11.37 20.64
C PRO A 186 -6.27 -11.18 19.27
N ARG A 187 -6.44 -10.00 18.68
CA ARG A 187 -5.81 -9.60 17.41
C ARG A 187 -4.29 -9.46 17.54
N ARG A 188 -3.80 -8.77 18.58
CA ARG A 188 -2.36 -8.59 18.84
C ARG A 188 -1.69 -9.89 19.20
N ARG A 189 -2.32 -10.72 20.04
CA ARG A 189 -1.85 -12.08 20.34
C ARG A 189 -1.72 -12.92 19.07
N ALA A 190 -2.74 -12.89 18.20
CA ALA A 190 -2.68 -13.58 16.92
C ALA A 190 -1.60 -13.00 15.99
N ALA A 191 -1.39 -11.68 15.98
CA ALA A 191 -0.33 -11.04 15.20
C ALA A 191 1.06 -11.45 15.66
N ALA A 192 1.33 -11.42 16.98
CA ALA A 192 2.58 -11.87 17.58
C ALA A 192 2.82 -13.36 17.30
N GLY A 193 1.79 -14.20 17.44
CA GLY A 193 1.84 -15.62 17.10
C GLY A 193 2.16 -15.89 15.63
N ARG A 194 1.59 -15.11 14.69
CA ARG A 194 1.94 -15.20 13.26
C ARG A 194 3.41 -14.85 13.00
N GLN A 195 3.97 -13.86 13.67
CA GLN A 195 5.39 -13.52 13.54
C GLN A 195 6.27 -14.65 14.11
N LEU A 196 5.91 -15.20 15.26
CA LEU A 196 6.61 -16.32 15.89
C LEU A 196 6.57 -17.60 15.04
N HIS A 197 5.49 -17.82 14.29
CA HIS A 197 5.40 -18.91 13.31
C HIS A 197 6.36 -18.68 12.13
N ARG A 198 6.39 -17.45 11.57
CA ARG A 198 7.31 -17.09 10.48
C ARG A 198 8.78 -17.08 10.88
N ALA A 199 9.08 -16.88 12.16
CA ALA A 199 10.43 -16.99 12.71
C ALA A 199 11.01 -18.41 12.65
N GLY A 200 10.18 -19.43 12.36
CA GLY A 200 10.64 -20.80 12.13
C GLY A 200 11.39 -21.38 13.34
N ARG A 201 12.69 -21.64 13.17
CA ARG A 201 13.59 -22.18 14.21
C ARG A 201 14.64 -21.16 14.70
N ALA A 202 14.33 -19.87 14.63
CA ALA A 202 15.23 -18.83 15.13
C ALA A 202 15.57 -19.06 16.63
N PRO A 203 16.84 -18.89 17.05
CA PRO A 203 17.23 -18.95 18.46
C PRO A 203 16.46 -17.93 19.30
N GLY A 204 15.99 -18.30 20.50
CA GLY A 204 15.18 -17.40 21.34
C GLY A 204 13.66 -17.53 21.13
N ARG A 205 13.22 -18.40 20.22
CA ARG A 205 11.79 -18.57 19.90
C ARG A 205 10.97 -19.19 21.03
N SER A 206 11.53 -20.15 21.77
CA SER A 206 10.84 -20.79 22.90
C SER A 206 10.54 -19.79 24.00
N GLU A 207 11.50 -18.93 24.29
CA GLU A 207 11.47 -17.89 25.31
C GLU A 207 10.48 -16.79 24.91
N ALA A 208 10.55 -16.33 23.64
CA ALA A 208 9.57 -15.39 23.11
C ALA A 208 8.14 -15.97 23.10
N ARG A 209 7.98 -17.27 22.83
CA ARG A 209 6.68 -17.96 22.92
C ARG A 209 6.15 -17.96 24.34
N ALA A 210 6.99 -18.29 25.31
CA ALA A 210 6.64 -18.32 26.72
C ALA A 210 6.22 -16.92 27.20
N LEU A 211 6.99 -15.89 26.84
CA LEU A 211 6.66 -14.49 27.14
C LEU A 211 5.30 -14.08 26.57
N ILE A 212 5.07 -14.31 25.27
CA ILE A 212 3.79 -13.99 24.61
C ILE A 212 2.63 -14.77 25.25
N GLY A 213 2.87 -16.03 25.66
CA GLY A 213 1.88 -16.87 26.33
C GLY A 213 1.51 -16.38 27.72
N ALA A 214 2.46 -15.81 28.46
CA ALA A 214 2.27 -15.31 29.82
C ALA A 214 1.55 -13.95 29.89
N VAL A 215 1.58 -13.17 28.80
CA VAL A 215 0.87 -11.88 28.73
C VAL A 215 -0.64 -12.11 28.90
N PRO A 216 -1.34 -11.39 29.80
CA PRO A 216 -2.79 -11.52 30.00
C PRO A 216 -3.59 -10.99 28.81
N ASP A 217 -4.84 -11.42 28.66
CA ASP A 217 -5.75 -10.84 27.66
C ASP A 217 -6.31 -9.50 28.14
N ASP A 218 -6.33 -8.50 27.27
CA ASP A 218 -6.97 -7.20 27.48
C ASP A 218 -7.80 -6.84 26.23
N PRO A 219 -9.13 -6.62 26.36
CA PRO A 219 -9.97 -6.26 25.23
C PRO A 219 -9.77 -4.80 24.76
N VAL A 220 -9.16 -3.93 25.57
CA VAL A 220 -9.01 -2.51 25.27
C VAL A 220 -7.88 -2.31 24.27
N GLU A 221 -8.18 -1.60 23.17
CA GLU A 221 -7.20 -1.28 22.15
C GLU A 221 -7.11 0.23 21.95
N LEU A 222 -5.91 0.78 22.12
CA LEU A 222 -5.60 2.16 21.77
C LEU A 222 -5.92 2.45 20.29
N PHE A 223 -6.29 3.70 20.02
CA PHE A 223 -6.64 4.17 18.68
C PHE A 223 -5.54 3.87 17.66
N ASP A 224 -5.91 3.13 16.61
CA ASP A 224 -5.03 2.73 15.52
C ASP A 224 -5.52 3.36 14.21
N PRO A 225 -5.00 4.54 13.82
CA PRO A 225 -5.47 5.26 12.65
C PRO A 225 -5.21 4.51 11.34
N LEU A 226 -4.23 3.61 11.32
CA LEU A 226 -3.96 2.76 10.16
C LEU A 226 -5.12 1.81 9.84
N ARG A 227 -6.08 1.59 10.75
CA ARG A 227 -7.29 0.81 10.48
C ARG A 227 -8.26 1.52 9.54
N PHE A 228 -8.34 2.84 9.66
CA PHE A 228 -9.16 3.68 8.80
C PHE A 228 -8.44 3.97 7.49
N VAL A 229 -7.12 4.13 7.57
CA VAL A 229 -6.22 4.38 6.44
C VAL A 229 -5.34 3.15 6.22
N ASP A 230 -5.92 2.03 5.79
CA ASP A 230 -5.16 0.82 5.42
C ASP A 230 -4.97 0.75 3.90
N PRO A 231 -3.92 1.40 3.34
CA PRO A 231 -3.67 1.40 1.90
C PRO A 231 -3.35 0.01 1.37
N HIS A 232 -2.89 -0.93 2.20
CA HIS A 232 -2.69 -2.32 1.79
C HIS A 232 -4.02 -3.02 1.57
N ARG A 233 -5.04 -2.78 2.39
CA ARG A 233 -6.40 -3.28 2.14
C ARG A 233 -7.00 -2.68 0.90
N LEU A 234 -6.85 -1.37 0.69
CA LEU A 234 -7.33 -0.72 -0.52
C LEU A 234 -6.64 -1.31 -1.77
N LEU A 235 -5.32 -1.40 -1.77
CA LEU A 235 -4.55 -1.98 -2.87
C LEU A 235 -4.87 -3.47 -3.07
N ALA A 236 -5.06 -4.23 -1.99
CA ALA A 236 -5.49 -5.63 -2.07
C ALA A 236 -6.90 -5.74 -2.65
N ARG A 237 -7.85 -4.89 -2.24
CA ARG A 237 -9.20 -4.81 -2.82
C ARG A 237 -9.15 -4.42 -4.28
N LEU A 238 -8.37 -3.41 -4.66
CA LEU A 238 -8.19 -2.99 -6.05
C LEU A 238 -7.56 -4.09 -6.89
N ARG A 239 -6.56 -4.82 -6.36
CA ARG A 239 -5.97 -5.99 -7.04
C ARG A 239 -6.94 -7.15 -7.15
N LEU A 240 -7.75 -7.40 -6.12
CA LEU A 240 -8.78 -8.43 -6.13
C LEU A 240 -9.91 -8.07 -7.09
N TRP A 241 -10.32 -6.81 -7.13
CA TRP A 241 -11.27 -6.27 -8.08
C TRP A 241 -10.72 -6.38 -9.50
N ALA A 242 -9.48 -5.91 -9.74
CA ALA A 242 -8.83 -6.05 -11.04
C ALA A 242 -8.74 -7.52 -11.46
N ARG A 243 -8.45 -8.44 -10.53
CA ARG A 243 -8.55 -9.88 -10.80
C ARG A 243 -9.99 -10.28 -11.13
N ARG A 244 -10.98 -9.99 -10.27
CA ARG A 244 -12.37 -10.40 -10.49
C ARG A 244 -12.96 -9.85 -11.77
N GLU A 245 -12.76 -8.58 -12.10
CA GLU A 245 -13.31 -7.96 -13.30
C GLU A 245 -12.58 -8.39 -14.57
N VAL A 246 -11.23 -8.43 -14.54
CA VAL A 246 -10.48 -8.92 -15.71
C VAL A 246 -10.80 -10.39 -15.99
N HIS A 247 -11.12 -11.19 -14.97
CA HIS A 247 -11.29 -12.65 -15.09
C HIS A 247 -12.76 -13.10 -15.15
N GLY A 248 -13.70 -12.35 -14.56
CA GLY A 248 -15.10 -12.72 -14.42
C GLY A 248 -15.88 -12.70 -15.73
N GLN A 249 -15.35 -12.01 -16.75
CA GLN A 249 -15.92 -12.00 -18.09
C GLN A 249 -14.78 -12.12 -19.10
N GLY A 250 -14.70 -13.25 -19.82
CA GLY A 250 -13.63 -13.51 -20.81
C GLY A 250 -13.47 -12.43 -21.89
N ARG A 251 -14.50 -11.59 -22.10
CA ARG A 251 -14.46 -10.42 -22.99
C ARG A 251 -13.55 -9.29 -22.46
N ILE A 252 -13.54 -9.05 -21.15
CA ILE A 252 -12.73 -7.98 -20.53
C ILE A 252 -11.24 -8.31 -20.64
N ALA A 253 -10.84 -9.56 -20.38
CA ALA A 253 -9.47 -10.01 -20.57
C ALA A 253 -8.97 -9.86 -22.02
N GLN A 254 -9.86 -10.02 -23.00
CA GLN A 254 -9.53 -9.84 -24.42
C GLN A 254 -9.46 -8.36 -24.81
N ALA A 255 -10.31 -7.51 -24.22
CA ALA A 255 -10.30 -6.06 -24.45
C ALA A 255 -9.17 -5.33 -23.71
N LEU A 256 -8.64 -5.92 -22.63
CA LEU A 256 -7.68 -5.29 -21.73
C LEU A 256 -6.43 -4.72 -22.43
N PRO A 257 -5.75 -5.44 -23.34
CA PRO A 257 -4.57 -4.90 -24.00
C PRO A 257 -4.92 -3.71 -24.90
N THR A 258 -6.07 -3.77 -25.59
CA THR A 258 -6.58 -2.68 -26.43
C THR A 258 -6.90 -1.46 -25.58
N ILE A 259 -7.61 -1.62 -24.45
CA ILE A 259 -7.90 -0.53 -23.51
C ILE A 259 -6.60 0.08 -22.99
N THR A 260 -5.64 -0.75 -22.57
CA THR A 260 -4.33 -0.30 -22.06
C THR A 260 -3.61 0.54 -23.12
N VAL A 261 -3.57 0.08 -24.37
CA VAL A 261 -2.92 0.82 -25.47
C VAL A 261 -3.66 2.11 -25.80
N ILE A 262 -4.99 2.10 -25.86
CA ILE A 262 -5.79 3.32 -26.11
C ILE A 262 -5.53 4.36 -25.02
N VAL A 263 -5.59 3.97 -23.74
CA VAL A 263 -5.35 4.87 -22.62
C VAL A 263 -3.92 5.41 -22.67
N LEU A 264 -2.91 4.56 -22.88
CA LEU A 264 -1.52 5.00 -22.96
C LEU A 264 -1.28 5.93 -24.15
N LEU A 265 -1.82 5.63 -25.33
CA LEU A 265 -1.69 6.49 -26.52
C LEU A 265 -2.42 7.82 -26.33
N ALA A 266 -3.60 7.83 -25.71
CA ALA A 266 -4.32 9.06 -25.39
C ALA A 266 -3.51 9.97 -24.45
N GLN A 267 -2.88 9.38 -23.42
CA GLN A 267 -2.01 10.12 -22.50
C GLN A 267 -0.75 10.63 -23.20
N ILE A 268 -0.10 9.82 -24.04
CA ILE A 268 1.08 10.24 -24.83
C ILE A 268 0.71 11.37 -25.79
N ALA A 269 -0.44 11.26 -26.48
CA ALA A 269 -0.91 12.31 -27.38
C ALA A 269 -1.20 13.61 -26.62
N TYR A 270 -1.83 13.52 -25.45
CA TYR A 270 -2.06 14.67 -24.58
C TYR A 270 -0.74 15.32 -24.14
N SER A 271 0.17 14.56 -23.52
CA SER A 271 1.47 15.10 -23.05
C SER A 271 2.29 15.64 -24.21
N GLY A 272 2.32 14.93 -25.35
CA GLY A 272 2.99 15.36 -26.58
C GLY A 272 2.44 16.68 -27.13
N ALA A 273 1.12 16.87 -27.12
CA ALA A 273 0.50 18.14 -27.49
C ALA A 273 0.86 19.25 -26.50
N GLN A 274 0.84 18.98 -25.19
CA GLN A 274 1.19 19.98 -24.18
C GLN A 274 2.65 20.44 -24.30
N PHE A 275 3.60 19.52 -24.47
CA PHE A 275 5.02 19.88 -24.61
C PHE A 275 5.34 20.44 -26.00
N GLY A 276 4.85 19.78 -27.06
CA GLY A 276 5.15 20.13 -28.45
C GLY A 276 4.63 21.51 -28.84
N VAL A 277 3.37 21.82 -28.57
CA VAL A 277 2.78 23.14 -28.90
C VAL A 277 3.52 24.28 -28.21
N ARG A 278 3.93 24.08 -26.95
CA ARG A 278 4.68 25.08 -26.18
C ARG A 278 6.12 25.24 -26.66
N LEU A 279 6.75 24.14 -27.07
CA LEU A 279 8.10 24.17 -27.63
C LEU A 279 8.11 24.89 -28.99
N VAL A 280 7.18 24.53 -29.89
CA VAL A 280 7.02 25.18 -31.20
C VAL A 280 6.70 26.66 -31.05
N GLY A 281 5.72 27.01 -30.20
CA GLY A 281 5.39 28.41 -29.93
C GLY A 281 6.55 29.23 -29.36
N ARG A 282 7.54 28.58 -28.74
CA ARG A 282 8.77 29.23 -28.26
C ARG A 282 9.82 29.42 -29.36
N LEU A 283 9.88 28.51 -30.33
CA LEU A 283 10.82 28.57 -31.46
C LEU A 283 10.33 29.53 -32.56
N ASP A 284 9.02 29.50 -32.84
CA ASP A 284 8.40 30.27 -33.92
C ASP A 284 7.83 31.63 -33.47
N GLY A 285 7.65 31.82 -32.17
CA GLY A 285 7.14 33.08 -31.62
C GLY A 285 8.16 34.22 -31.72
N PRO A 286 7.73 35.49 -31.82
CA PRO A 286 8.62 36.64 -31.70
C PRO A 286 9.52 36.48 -30.47
N ALA A 287 10.80 36.89 -30.55
CA ALA A 287 11.71 36.89 -29.41
C ALA A 287 11.11 37.74 -28.28
N GLY A 288 10.45 37.09 -27.30
CA GLY A 288 9.68 37.75 -26.24
C GLY A 288 8.19 37.38 -26.15
N ALA A 289 7.60 36.73 -27.16
CA ALA A 289 6.24 36.16 -27.12
C ALA A 289 6.15 34.85 -26.31
N VAL A 290 7.11 34.64 -25.41
CA VAL A 290 7.04 33.58 -24.41
C VAL A 290 5.91 33.99 -23.46
N TRP A 291 4.87 33.17 -23.39
CA TRP A 291 3.82 33.31 -22.38
C TRP A 291 4.49 33.51 -21.02
N ARG A 292 4.18 34.61 -20.31
CA ARG A 292 4.70 34.82 -18.96
C ARG A 292 4.38 33.58 -18.12
N GLY A 293 5.41 32.93 -17.59
CA GLY A 293 5.28 31.68 -16.82
C GLY A 293 5.31 30.38 -17.63
N ALA A 294 5.58 30.38 -18.94
CA ALA A 294 5.86 29.14 -19.67
C ALA A 294 7.15 28.48 -19.16
N PRO A 295 7.18 27.14 -19.03
CA PRO A 295 8.40 26.41 -18.70
C PRO A 295 9.57 26.77 -19.61
N GLY A 296 10.78 26.66 -19.07
CA GLY A 296 12.00 26.82 -19.84
C GLY A 296 12.11 25.78 -20.98
N PRO A 297 13.00 26.00 -21.96
CA PRO A 297 13.16 25.08 -23.08
C PRO A 297 13.62 23.68 -22.62
N ILE A 298 14.44 23.61 -21.56
CA ILE A 298 14.98 22.34 -21.05
C ILE A 298 13.86 21.41 -20.53
N PRO A 299 12.97 21.83 -19.59
CA PRO A 299 11.81 21.03 -19.18
C PRO A 299 10.93 20.55 -20.33
N LEU A 300 10.68 21.41 -21.33
CA LEU A 300 9.85 21.06 -22.49
C LEU A 300 10.50 19.97 -23.35
N VAL A 301 11.81 20.09 -23.63
CA VAL A 301 12.57 19.10 -24.40
C VAL A 301 12.64 17.77 -23.64
N LEU A 302 12.90 17.80 -22.33
CA LEU A 302 12.96 16.59 -21.51
C LEU A 302 11.60 15.90 -21.38
N GLY A 303 10.51 16.65 -21.18
CA GLY A 303 9.15 16.12 -21.15
C GLY A 303 8.72 15.52 -22.50
N LEU A 304 9.11 16.15 -23.61
CA LEU A 304 8.87 15.58 -24.94
C LEU A 304 9.70 14.31 -25.17
N ALA A 305 10.98 14.31 -24.80
CA ALA A 305 11.85 13.16 -24.93
C ALA A 305 11.35 11.96 -24.11
N SER A 306 10.87 12.18 -22.88
CA SER A 306 10.27 11.11 -22.06
C SER A 306 8.95 10.60 -22.67
N THR A 307 8.14 11.49 -23.24
CA THR A 307 6.90 11.12 -23.95
C THR A 307 7.18 10.25 -25.18
N VAL A 308 8.23 10.58 -25.95
CA VAL A 308 8.68 9.76 -27.09
C VAL A 308 9.21 8.41 -26.62
N ALA A 309 9.98 8.36 -25.53
CA ALA A 309 10.43 7.10 -24.94
C ALA A 309 9.24 6.23 -24.52
N CYS A 310 8.21 6.79 -23.89
CA CYS A 310 6.96 6.09 -23.59
C CYS A 310 6.30 5.55 -24.86
N LEU A 311 6.21 6.34 -25.94
CA LEU A 311 5.64 5.90 -27.21
C LEU A 311 6.39 4.70 -27.80
N VAL A 312 7.73 4.73 -27.81
CA VAL A 312 8.55 3.60 -28.26
C VAL A 312 8.27 2.34 -27.43
N LEU A 313 8.14 2.49 -26.11
CA LEU A 313 7.83 1.36 -25.22
C LEU A 313 6.43 0.79 -25.48
N VAL A 314 5.43 1.64 -25.71
CA VAL A 314 4.05 1.23 -26.01
C VAL A 314 3.97 0.53 -27.36
N ILE A 315 4.60 1.07 -28.40
CA ILE A 315 4.66 0.44 -29.73
C ILE A 315 5.39 -0.91 -29.65
N GLY A 316 6.50 -0.96 -28.91
CA GLY A 316 7.24 -2.21 -28.64
C GLY A 316 6.35 -3.25 -27.95
N GLY A 317 5.65 -2.86 -26.89
CA GLY A 317 4.71 -3.71 -26.17
C GLY A 317 3.56 -4.21 -27.04
N TRP A 318 2.97 -3.34 -27.87
CA TRP A 318 1.91 -3.70 -28.81
C TRP A 318 2.37 -4.72 -29.86
N ARG A 319 3.58 -4.54 -30.43
CA ARG A 319 4.16 -5.50 -31.40
C ARG A 319 4.45 -6.85 -30.75
N LEU A 320 4.97 -6.83 -29.51
CA LEU A 320 5.28 -8.05 -28.76
C LEU A 320 4.02 -8.78 -28.29
N LEU A 321 2.92 -8.07 -28.04
CA LEU A 321 1.65 -8.64 -27.58
C LEU A 321 1.12 -9.74 -28.52
N ARG A 322 1.39 -9.65 -29.82
CA ARG A 322 0.99 -10.64 -30.82
C ARG A 322 1.79 -11.95 -30.75
N ARG A 323 2.99 -11.92 -30.16
CA ARG A 323 3.90 -13.07 -30.07
C ARG A 323 3.97 -13.64 -28.65
N ASP A 324 4.13 -12.76 -27.67
CA ASP A 324 4.30 -13.10 -26.27
C ASP A 324 3.57 -12.04 -25.43
N ARG A 325 2.42 -12.45 -24.88
CA ARG A 325 1.60 -11.57 -24.03
C ARG A 325 2.35 -11.12 -22.77
N LEU A 326 3.16 -11.99 -22.17
CA LEU A 326 3.90 -11.65 -20.95
C LEU A 326 4.92 -10.55 -21.23
N ARG A 327 5.67 -10.67 -22.34
CA ARG A 327 6.58 -9.61 -22.79
C ARG A 327 5.82 -8.33 -23.13
N GLY A 328 4.71 -8.41 -23.85
CA GLY A 328 3.88 -7.24 -24.18
C GLY A 328 3.47 -6.44 -22.94
N PHE A 329 2.89 -7.10 -21.93
CA PHE A 329 2.51 -6.47 -20.66
C PHE A 329 3.71 -5.97 -19.85
N THR A 330 4.87 -6.63 -19.93
CA THR A 330 6.10 -6.14 -19.30
C THR A 330 6.53 -4.79 -19.88
N TRP A 331 6.41 -4.60 -21.19
CA TRP A 331 6.73 -3.32 -21.84
C TRP A 331 5.71 -2.23 -21.49
N PHE A 332 4.42 -2.56 -21.38
CA PHE A 332 3.41 -1.61 -20.86
C PHE A 332 3.66 -1.23 -19.39
N HIS A 333 4.09 -2.18 -18.57
CA HIS A 333 4.47 -1.89 -17.19
C HIS A 333 5.66 -0.92 -17.13
N ARG A 334 6.69 -1.16 -17.96
CA ARG A 334 7.85 -0.26 -18.09
C ARG A 334 7.45 1.12 -18.61
N SER A 335 6.55 1.21 -19.60
CA SER A 335 6.10 2.50 -20.12
C SER A 335 5.35 3.32 -19.06
N LEU A 336 4.52 2.67 -18.23
CA LEU A 336 3.85 3.31 -17.10
C LEU A 336 4.83 3.84 -16.05
N LEU A 337 5.87 3.05 -15.74
CA LEU A 337 6.92 3.50 -14.82
C LEU A 337 7.70 4.70 -15.37
N VAL A 338 8.07 4.67 -16.66
CA VAL A 338 8.73 5.82 -17.30
C VAL A 338 7.82 7.05 -17.32
N ASN A 339 6.53 6.85 -17.60
CA ASN A 339 5.55 7.93 -17.63
C ASN A 339 5.43 8.61 -16.25
N LEU A 340 5.22 7.81 -15.20
CA LEU A 340 5.16 8.30 -13.82
C LEU A 340 6.46 8.98 -13.39
N LEU A 341 7.62 8.35 -13.60
CA LEU A 341 8.88 8.84 -13.05
C LEU A 341 9.48 10.04 -13.80
N PHE A 342 9.15 10.21 -15.08
CA PHE A 342 9.77 11.25 -15.91
C PHE A 342 8.74 12.20 -16.50
N THR A 343 7.77 11.70 -17.28
CA THR A 343 6.82 12.56 -17.99
C THR A 343 5.97 13.38 -17.02
N ARG A 344 5.46 12.76 -15.93
CA ARG A 344 4.64 13.47 -14.95
C ARG A 344 5.37 14.57 -14.20
N VAL A 345 6.67 14.40 -13.95
CA VAL A 345 7.50 15.43 -13.29
C VAL A 345 7.42 16.74 -14.08
N PHE A 346 7.61 16.68 -15.40
CA PHE A 346 7.55 17.86 -16.26
C PHE A 346 6.11 18.32 -16.50
N GLU A 347 5.14 17.41 -16.51
CA GLU A 347 3.74 17.77 -16.72
C GLU A 347 3.17 18.56 -15.53
N PHE A 348 3.62 18.30 -14.30
CA PHE A 348 3.24 19.08 -13.12
C PHE A 348 3.68 20.55 -13.18
N ASP A 349 4.69 20.88 -13.99
CA ASP A 349 5.11 22.26 -14.27
C ASP A 349 4.19 22.95 -15.30
N VAL A 350 3.46 22.17 -16.11
CA VAL A 350 2.60 22.66 -17.20
C VAL A 350 1.13 22.72 -16.78
N THR A 351 0.58 21.63 -16.23
CA THR A 351 -0.85 21.45 -15.93
C THR A 351 -1.07 20.69 -14.61
N GLN A 352 -1.03 21.41 -13.49
CA GLN A 352 -1.07 20.82 -12.13
C GLN A 352 -2.24 19.85 -11.89
N PHE A 353 -3.49 20.30 -12.10
CA PHE A 353 -4.68 19.47 -11.83
C PHE A 353 -4.81 18.26 -12.77
N VAL A 354 -4.54 18.47 -14.06
CA VAL A 354 -4.63 17.38 -15.05
C VAL A 354 -3.52 16.36 -14.83
N ALA A 355 -2.32 16.79 -14.43
CA ALA A 355 -1.25 15.91 -14.03
C ALA A 355 -1.64 15.05 -12.82
N THR A 356 -2.33 15.60 -11.82
CA THR A 356 -2.86 14.83 -10.68
C THR A 356 -3.83 13.73 -11.13
N VAL A 357 -4.81 14.07 -11.97
CA VAL A 357 -5.76 13.07 -12.51
C VAL A 357 -5.03 12.01 -13.32
N SER A 358 -4.08 12.41 -14.14
CA SER A 358 -3.33 11.48 -14.98
C SER A 358 -2.42 10.55 -14.18
N VAL A 359 -1.85 11.01 -13.06
CA VAL A 359 -1.12 10.14 -12.10
C VAL A 359 -2.07 9.10 -11.50
N LEU A 360 -3.31 9.46 -11.15
CA LEU A 360 -4.29 8.50 -10.64
C LEU A 360 -4.63 7.44 -11.69
N VAL A 361 -4.79 7.85 -12.95
CA VAL A 361 -5.00 6.93 -14.09
C VAL A 361 -3.80 6.01 -14.28
N ASP A 362 -2.58 6.53 -14.22
CA ASP A 362 -1.36 5.73 -14.35
C ASP A 362 -1.19 4.73 -13.20
N VAL A 363 -1.48 5.12 -11.96
CA VAL A 363 -1.45 4.22 -10.80
C VAL A 363 -2.49 3.12 -10.94
N LEU A 364 -3.71 3.45 -11.38
CA LEU A 364 -4.75 2.47 -11.66
C LEU A 364 -4.31 1.50 -12.77
N MET A 365 -3.77 2.02 -13.87
CA MET A 365 -3.23 1.20 -14.96
C MET A 365 -2.08 0.32 -14.48
N LEU A 366 -1.20 0.82 -13.59
CA LEU A 366 -0.12 0.04 -13.01
C LEU A 366 -0.65 -1.13 -12.17
N VAL A 367 -1.74 -0.93 -11.42
CA VAL A 367 -2.42 -1.99 -10.67
C VAL A 367 -3.02 -3.04 -11.61
N VAL A 368 -3.71 -2.60 -12.66
CA VAL A 368 -4.38 -3.46 -13.63
C VAL A 368 -3.38 -4.27 -14.46
N VAL A 369 -2.41 -3.60 -15.09
CA VAL A 369 -1.31 -4.22 -15.85
C VAL A 369 -0.48 -5.15 -14.96
N GLY A 370 -0.20 -4.74 -13.72
CA GLY A 370 0.53 -5.55 -12.76
C GLY A 370 -0.24 -6.80 -12.31
N ALA A 371 -1.57 -6.72 -12.17
CA ALA A 371 -2.41 -7.88 -11.86
C ALA A 371 -2.39 -8.91 -13.00
N GLU A 372 -2.43 -8.45 -14.25
CA GLU A 372 -2.35 -9.31 -15.43
C GLU A 372 -0.95 -9.92 -15.61
N LEU A 373 0.11 -9.13 -15.42
CA LEU A 373 1.48 -9.64 -15.47
C LEU A 373 1.70 -10.75 -14.44
N GLY A 374 1.19 -10.56 -13.21
CA GLY A 374 1.25 -11.59 -12.18
C GLY A 374 0.47 -12.86 -12.53
N ARG A 375 -0.60 -12.76 -13.33
CA ARG A 375 -1.36 -13.92 -13.83
C ARG A 375 -0.58 -14.68 -14.90
N LEU A 376 -0.03 -13.95 -15.87
CA LEU A 376 0.77 -14.51 -16.95
C LEU A 376 2.00 -15.24 -16.42
N ASN A 377 2.68 -14.67 -15.41
CA ASN A 377 3.78 -15.37 -14.73
C ASN A 377 3.32 -16.69 -14.08
N ARG A 378 2.23 -16.68 -13.31
CA ARG A 378 1.71 -17.92 -12.69
C ARG A 378 1.35 -19.00 -13.70
N LEU A 379 0.84 -18.61 -14.88
CA LEU A 379 0.54 -19.55 -15.94
C LEU A 379 1.80 -20.10 -16.62
N ALA A 380 2.81 -19.26 -16.80
CA ALA A 380 4.11 -19.69 -17.29
C ALA A 380 4.75 -20.68 -16.30
N ASP A 381 4.76 -20.36 -15.00
CA ASP A 381 5.29 -21.23 -13.94
C ASP A 381 4.54 -22.58 -13.89
N ALA A 382 3.21 -22.56 -14.03
CA ALA A 382 2.40 -23.78 -14.03
C ALA A 382 2.64 -24.66 -15.27
N ALA A 383 2.82 -24.03 -16.45
CA ALA A 383 3.15 -24.75 -17.68
C ALA A 383 4.56 -25.36 -17.61
N GLU A 384 5.53 -24.65 -17.03
CA GLU A 384 6.89 -25.16 -16.79
C GLU A 384 6.88 -26.33 -15.80
N ALA A 385 6.11 -26.23 -14.71
CA ALA A 385 5.95 -27.33 -13.76
C ALA A 385 5.30 -28.58 -14.40
N GLN A 386 4.31 -28.40 -15.28
CA GLN A 386 3.69 -29.50 -16.02
C GLN A 386 4.64 -30.14 -17.03
N ALA A 387 5.46 -29.34 -17.73
CA ALA A 387 6.49 -29.84 -18.64
C ALA A 387 7.56 -30.65 -17.88
N ALA A 388 7.99 -30.20 -16.71
CA ALA A 388 8.93 -30.92 -15.85
C ALA A 388 8.40 -32.28 -15.37
N ILE A 389 7.10 -32.37 -15.07
CA ILE A 389 6.44 -33.64 -14.71
C ILE A 389 6.35 -34.59 -15.92
N ALA A 390 6.16 -34.05 -17.14
CA ALA A 390 6.07 -34.84 -18.36
C ALA A 390 7.44 -35.38 -18.85
N GLU A 391 8.54 -34.73 -18.48
CA GLU A 391 9.92 -35.14 -18.80
C GLU A 391 10.52 -36.09 -17.77
N GLU A 392 9.87 -36.33 -16.62
CA GLU A 392 10.32 -37.32 -15.63
C GLU A 392 10.13 -38.74 -16.21
N PRO A 393 11.21 -39.50 -16.47
CA PRO A 393 11.09 -40.79 -17.13
C PRO A 393 10.35 -41.76 -16.22
N VAL A 394 9.21 -42.28 -16.70
CA VAL A 394 8.50 -43.39 -16.06
C VAL A 394 9.50 -44.53 -15.84
N PRO A 395 9.76 -44.98 -14.60
CA PRO A 395 10.62 -46.12 -14.39
C PRO A 395 9.94 -47.32 -15.06
N VAL A 396 10.53 -47.80 -16.16
CA VAL A 396 10.10 -49.04 -16.81
C VAL A 396 10.28 -50.14 -15.77
N ALA A 397 9.18 -50.59 -15.20
CA ALA A 397 9.17 -51.81 -14.41
C ALA A 397 9.62 -52.95 -15.33
N GLY A 398 10.87 -53.41 -15.15
CA GLY A 398 11.31 -54.67 -15.72
C GLY A 398 10.39 -55.80 -15.26
N PRO A 399 10.20 -56.87 -16.05
CA PRO A 399 9.26 -57.93 -15.70
C PRO A 399 9.73 -58.60 -14.40
N ALA A 400 9.04 -58.31 -13.30
CA ALA A 400 9.19 -59.03 -12.05
C ALA A 400 8.58 -60.42 -12.23
N SER A 401 9.42 -61.43 -12.09
CA SER A 401 9.09 -62.84 -12.01
C SER A 401 7.97 -63.11 -11.00
N ALA A 402 6.98 -63.89 -11.42
CA ALA A 402 5.94 -64.45 -10.59
C ALA A 402 6.53 -65.28 -9.44
N GLY A 403 6.11 -64.97 -8.22
CA GLY A 403 6.32 -65.77 -7.02
C GLY A 403 5.07 -65.63 -6.17
N ASP A 404 4.38 -66.76 -5.97
CA ASP A 404 3.14 -66.92 -5.24
C ASP A 404 3.22 -66.36 -3.80
N GLU A 405 2.18 -65.62 -3.38
CA GLU A 405 1.61 -65.77 -2.05
C GLU A 405 0.22 -65.10 -1.96
N GLN A 406 -0.76 -65.92 -1.61
CA GLN A 406 -2.19 -65.63 -1.61
C GLN A 406 -2.69 -65.54 -0.16
N PRO A 407 -3.43 -64.50 0.27
CA PRO A 407 -4.04 -64.47 1.60
C PRO A 407 -5.44 -65.11 1.60
N PRO A 408 -5.89 -65.68 2.73
CA PRO A 408 -7.10 -66.51 2.78
C PRO A 408 -8.39 -65.70 2.93
N ALA A 409 -9.47 -66.32 2.43
CA ALA A 409 -10.84 -65.83 2.37
C ALA A 409 -11.66 -66.10 3.66
N ALA A 410 -12.71 -65.29 3.87
CA ALA A 410 -14.08 -65.70 4.28
C ALA A 410 -14.99 -64.45 4.46
N PRO A 411 -16.34 -64.58 4.53
CA PRO A 411 -17.20 -65.20 3.53
C PRO A 411 -18.44 -64.32 3.18
N ALA A 412 -19.15 -64.74 2.12
CA ALA A 412 -20.31 -64.09 1.52
C ALA A 412 -21.63 -64.23 2.33
N ALA A 413 -22.52 -63.25 2.18
CA ALA A 413 -23.96 -63.42 2.41
C ALA A 413 -24.79 -62.54 1.46
N ALA A 414 -25.56 -63.24 0.61
CA ALA A 414 -26.89 -62.98 0.05
C ALA A 414 -27.28 -61.61 -0.57
N ARG A 415 -27.73 -61.74 -1.83
CA ARG A 415 -28.50 -60.79 -2.65
C ARG A 415 -29.99 -60.84 -2.28
N ASP A 416 -30.70 -59.76 -2.63
CA ASP A 416 -32.14 -59.64 -3.01
C ASP A 416 -32.52 -58.15 -2.74
N GLU A 417 -33.20 -57.34 -3.54
CA GLU A 417 -33.97 -57.40 -4.79
C GLU A 417 -34.07 -55.95 -5.34
N GLN A 418 -34.40 -55.80 -6.62
CA GLN A 418 -34.79 -54.58 -7.34
C GLN A 418 -36.14 -54.86 -8.02
N PRO A 419 -36.89 -53.90 -8.58
CA PRO A 419 -37.46 -52.60 -8.14
C PRO A 419 -39.02 -52.61 -8.37
N PRO A 420 -39.83 -51.53 -8.59
CA PRO A 420 -39.74 -50.67 -9.79
C PRO A 420 -40.26 -49.20 -9.70
N ALA A 421 -39.85 -48.42 -10.72
CA ALA A 421 -40.54 -47.36 -11.48
C ALA A 421 -41.58 -46.37 -10.86
N GLY A 422 -41.41 -45.08 -11.20
CA GLY A 422 -42.43 -44.37 -12.00
C GLY A 422 -43.17 -43.16 -11.41
N ASN A 423 -42.75 -41.97 -11.84
CA ASN A 423 -43.54 -40.78 -12.23
C ASN A 423 -44.42 -39.94 -11.25
N ALA A 424 -44.06 -38.65 -11.23
CA ALA A 424 -44.89 -37.47 -11.54
C ALA A 424 -45.67 -36.70 -10.44
N ALA A 425 -45.33 -35.40 -10.41
CA ALA A 425 -46.19 -34.21 -10.32
C ALA A 425 -46.67 -33.65 -8.97
N ALA A 426 -46.19 -32.42 -8.72
CA ALA A 426 -46.89 -31.23 -8.22
C ALA A 426 -47.63 -31.26 -6.87
N ARG A 427 -47.18 -30.42 -5.92
CA ARG A 427 -47.88 -29.16 -5.54
C ARG A 427 -47.13 -28.41 -4.43
N ASP A 428 -47.13 -27.10 -4.59
CA ASP A 428 -47.14 -26.00 -3.62
C ASP A 428 -46.90 -26.31 -2.13
N GLU A 429 -45.98 -25.57 -1.49
CA GLU A 429 -46.36 -24.65 -0.41
C GLU A 429 -45.20 -23.71 -0.01
N GLN A 430 -45.48 -22.41 -0.09
CA GLN A 430 -44.73 -21.32 0.54
C GLN A 430 -44.99 -21.33 2.06
N PRO A 431 -44.03 -20.95 2.92
CA PRO A 431 -44.35 -20.55 4.28
C PRO A 431 -44.78 -19.07 4.35
N PRO A 432 -45.72 -18.71 5.24
CA PRO A 432 -46.46 -17.45 5.16
C PRO A 432 -45.75 -16.28 5.84
N ALA A 433 -45.99 -15.10 5.28
CA ALA A 433 -45.98 -13.85 6.02
C ALA A 433 -47.36 -13.65 6.67
N GLY A 434 -47.37 -13.30 7.96
CA GLY A 434 -48.56 -12.92 8.71
C GLY A 434 -48.26 -11.66 9.54
N ASN A 435 -49.07 -10.63 9.32
CA ASN A 435 -48.92 -9.26 9.80
C ASN A 435 -50.14 -8.88 10.68
N ALA A 436 -50.04 -7.71 11.36
CA ALA A 436 -51.08 -6.97 12.11
C ALA A 436 -51.32 -7.41 13.57
N ALA A 437 -51.57 -6.53 14.55
CA ALA A 437 -52.17 -5.19 14.58
C ALA A 437 -51.56 -4.37 15.75
N ALA A 438 -51.18 -3.09 15.59
CA ALA A 438 -52.00 -1.87 15.67
C ALA A 438 -52.77 -1.67 17.01
N ARG A 439 -52.35 -0.67 17.79
CA ARG A 439 -53.24 0.21 18.57
C ARG A 439 -52.55 1.55 18.90
N ASP A 440 -53.32 2.60 18.63
CA ASP A 440 -53.11 4.03 18.87
C ASP A 440 -52.99 4.42 20.35
N GLU A 441 -52.29 5.54 20.61
CA GLU A 441 -52.77 6.73 21.37
C GLU A 441 -51.58 7.72 21.50
N GLN A 442 -51.57 8.81 20.72
CA GLN A 442 -52.04 10.16 21.07
C GLN A 442 -51.12 10.97 22.02
N ARG A 443 -50.69 12.13 21.46
CA ARG A 443 -49.96 13.32 21.97
C ARG A 443 -50.60 13.97 23.23
N PRO A 444 -50.01 14.98 23.93
CA PRO A 444 -49.30 16.18 23.41
C PRO A 444 -48.03 16.58 24.22
N ALA A 445 -47.06 17.42 23.80
CA ALA A 445 -47.03 18.83 23.38
C ALA A 445 -47.56 19.83 24.44
N GLY A 446 -46.62 20.55 25.09
CA GLY A 446 -46.79 21.76 25.92
C GLY A 446 -45.37 22.17 26.34
N ASP A 447 -44.80 23.24 25.76
CA ASP A 447 -44.98 24.65 26.11
C ASP A 447 -44.46 24.97 27.51
N ASP A 448 -43.32 25.67 27.56
CA ASP A 448 -43.12 26.77 28.49
C ASP A 448 -42.22 27.82 27.85
N ALA A 449 -42.82 28.99 27.66
CA ALA A 449 -42.23 30.23 27.23
C ALA A 449 -42.13 31.18 28.44
N ALA A 450 -41.00 31.87 28.58
CA ALA A 450 -40.88 33.15 29.27
C ALA A 450 -39.63 33.85 28.67
N ALA A 451 -39.73 34.82 27.75
CA ALA A 451 -40.27 36.20 27.84
C ALA A 451 -39.24 37.22 28.40
N GLY A 452 -39.03 38.28 27.61
CA GLY A 452 -38.33 39.54 27.96
C GLY A 452 -36.94 39.66 27.30
N ASP A 453 -36.60 40.65 26.47
CA ASP A 453 -37.25 41.93 26.14
C ASP A 453 -36.59 42.50 24.87
N GLU A 454 -37.35 43.13 23.98
CA GLU A 454 -36.86 43.86 22.80
C GLU A 454 -36.71 45.35 23.13
N ARG A 455 -35.58 45.97 22.72
CA ARG A 455 -35.53 47.25 21.97
C ARG A 455 -34.10 47.76 21.70
N PRO A 456 -33.79 48.23 20.47
CA PRO A 456 -32.71 49.19 20.16
C PRO A 456 -33.33 50.60 19.92
N PRO A 457 -32.66 51.64 19.34
CA PRO A 457 -31.23 51.93 19.07
C PRO A 457 -30.77 53.32 19.60
N ALA A 458 -29.47 53.64 19.59
CA ALA A 458 -29.01 55.05 19.51
C ALA A 458 -27.57 55.18 18.99
N ALA A 459 -27.40 56.17 18.11
CA ALA A 459 -26.16 56.61 17.48
C ALA A 459 -25.22 57.35 18.45
N GLY A 460 -23.95 57.46 18.06
CA GLY A 460 -22.98 58.37 18.68
C GLY A 460 -21.67 58.41 17.90
N SER A 461 -21.47 59.50 17.15
CA SER A 461 -20.20 59.95 16.61
C SER A 461 -19.32 60.59 17.69
N ASP A 462 -18.07 60.90 17.30
CA ASP A 462 -17.08 61.80 17.92
C ASP A 462 -16.14 61.17 18.97
N ARG A 463 -14.93 60.77 18.56
CA ARG A 463 -13.73 61.63 18.51
C ARG A 463 -12.53 60.90 17.91
#